data_AF-A0A6I3V0K2-F1
#
_entry.id   AF-A0A6I3V0K2-F1
#
_cell.length_a   1.000
_cell.length_b   1.000
_cell.length_c   1.000
_cell.angle_alpha   90.00
_cell.angle_beta   90.00
_cell.angle_gamma   90.00
#
_symmetry.space_group_name_H-M   'P 1'
#
loop_
_entity.id
_entity.type
_entity.pdbx_description
1 polymer ?
#
loop_
_entity_poly.entity_id
_entity_poly.type
_entity_poly.pdbx_seq_one_letter_code
_entity_poly.pdbx_strand_id
1 'polypeptide(L)'
;RGAYLPWLPQAGKTGTSNYTDDEIENYIKNTGYVAPDEMFVGYTRKYSMAVWTGYSNRLTPIVGDGFYVAAKVYRSMMTYLS
;
A
#
# COMPACT_ATOMS: atom_id res chain seq x y z
N ARG A 1 2.89 -12.24 -0.68
CA ARG A 1 4.11 -11.41 -0.62
C ARG A 1 4.24 -10.60 -1.90
N GLY A 2 4.16 -9.26 -1.79
CA GLY A 2 4.56 -8.29 -2.82
C GLY A 2 3.77 -8.27 -4.14
N ALA A 3 4.19 -7.34 -5.00
CA ALA A 3 3.67 -7.12 -6.36
C ALA A 3 4.49 -7.83 -7.46
N TYR A 4 5.45 -8.67 -7.06
CA TYR A 4 6.36 -9.36 -7.99
C TYR A 4 5.62 -10.38 -8.87
N LEU A 5 5.96 -10.38 -10.16
CA LEU A 5 5.48 -11.30 -11.18
C LEU A 5 6.70 -11.80 -11.96
N PRO A 6 7.09 -13.08 -11.85
CA PRO A 6 8.37 -13.57 -12.37
C PRO A 6 8.50 -13.53 -13.89
N TRP A 7 7.38 -13.54 -14.61
CA TRP A 7 7.32 -13.54 -16.07
C TRP A 7 7.14 -12.13 -16.67
N LEU A 8 6.96 -11.10 -15.84
CA LEU A 8 6.67 -9.74 -16.29
C LEU A 8 7.80 -8.78 -15.90
N PRO A 9 8.58 -8.23 -16.85
CA PRO A 9 9.54 -7.18 -16.56
C PRO A 9 8.80 -5.88 -16.18
N GLN A 10 8.87 -5.53 -14.91
CA GLN A 10 8.24 -4.35 -14.32
C GLN A 10 9.10 -3.77 -13.19
N ALA A 11 8.86 -2.52 -12.85
CA ALA A 11 9.45 -1.87 -11.69
C ALA A 11 8.35 -1.19 -10.87
N GLY A 12 8.60 -0.98 -9.59
CA GLY A 12 7.64 -0.30 -8.72
C GLY A 12 8.25 0.10 -7.39
N LYS A 13 7.54 0.98 -6.69
CA LYS A 13 7.91 1.55 -5.41
C LYS A 13 6.71 1.53 -4.47
N THR A 14 6.96 1.14 -3.23
CA THR A 14 5.99 1.23 -2.13
C THR A 14 6.09 2.60 -1.46
N GLY A 15 5.00 3.03 -0.83
CA GLY A 15 4.97 4.23 0.00
C GLY A 15 4.09 3.97 1.21
N THR A 16 4.56 4.38 2.38
CA THR A 16 3.83 4.28 3.64
C THR A 16 3.93 5.63 4.35
N SER A 17 2.79 6.19 4.72
CA SER A 17 2.74 7.46 5.46
C SER A 17 2.78 7.23 6.97
N ASN A 18 2.99 8.30 7.73
CA ASN A 18 3.00 8.24 9.19
C ASN A 18 1.86 9.08 9.79
N TYR A 19 1.54 8.77 11.04
CA TYR A 19 0.78 9.65 11.93
C TYR A 19 1.72 10.68 12.58
N THR A 20 1.16 11.79 13.04
CA THR A 20 1.88 12.72 13.93
C THR A 20 1.96 12.16 15.34
N ASP A 21 2.86 12.70 16.16
CA ASP A 21 3.00 12.28 17.57
C ASP A 21 1.69 12.51 18.35
N ASP A 22 1.02 13.65 18.13
CA ASP A 22 -0.28 13.95 18.74
C ASP A 22 -1.37 12.94 18.35
N GLU A 23 -1.38 12.50 17.09
CA GLU A 23 -2.34 11.49 16.62
C GLU A 23 -2.08 10.14 17.31
N ILE A 24 -0.80 9.78 17.43
CA ILE A 24 -0.37 8.53 18.08
C ILE A 24 -0.77 8.52 19.55
N GLU A 25 -0.45 9.57 20.30
CA GLU A 25 -0.71 9.63 21.74
C GLU A 25 -2.21 9.63 22.07
N ASN A 26 -3.01 10.36 21.29
CA ASN A 26 -4.42 10.59 21.65
C ASN A 26 -5.40 9.57 21.02
N TYR A 27 -5.07 9.00 19.85
CA TYR A 27 -6.05 8.25 19.05
C TYR A 27 -5.58 6.84 18.67
N ILE A 28 -4.28 6.61 18.50
CA ILE A 28 -3.76 5.31 18.05
C ILE A 28 -3.46 4.41 19.25
N LYS A 29 -4.45 3.58 19.61
CA LYS A 29 -4.37 2.65 20.75
C LYS A 29 -3.54 1.38 20.49
N ASN A 30 -2.71 1.37 19.45
CA ASN A 30 -1.96 0.20 19.00
C ASN A 30 -0.44 0.45 19.15
N THR A 31 0.28 -0.50 19.72
CA THR A 31 1.73 -0.44 19.94
C THR A 31 2.55 -1.04 18.79
N GLY A 32 1.90 -1.61 17.78
CA GLY A 32 2.53 -2.20 16.60
C GLY A 32 2.77 -1.22 15.46
N TYR A 33 3.29 -1.74 14.34
CA TYR A 33 3.45 -0.97 13.11
C TYR A 33 2.09 -0.61 12.50
N VAL A 34 1.84 0.68 12.35
CA VAL A 34 0.58 1.28 11.89
C VAL A 34 0.87 2.43 10.94
N ALA A 35 -0.01 2.62 9.97
CA ALA A 35 0.05 3.74 9.04
C ALA A 35 -1.37 4.19 8.65
N PRO A 36 -1.57 5.47 8.33
CA PRO A 36 -2.82 5.93 7.74
C PRO A 36 -2.96 5.54 6.27
N ASP A 37 -1.85 5.53 5.53
CA ASP A 37 -1.82 5.26 4.10
C ASP A 37 -0.76 4.23 3.72
N GLU A 38 -1.12 3.35 2.79
CA GLU A 38 -0.20 2.44 2.11
C GLU A 38 -0.42 2.55 0.60
N MET A 39 0.68 2.60 -0.14
CA MET A 39 0.70 2.86 -1.57
C MET A 39 1.60 1.90 -2.32
N PHE A 40 1.20 1.59 -3.55
CA PHE A 40 2.06 0.91 -4.52
C PHE A 40 1.93 1.59 -5.87
N VAL A 41 3.05 2.09 -6.40
CA VAL A 41 3.12 2.62 -7.76
C VAL A 41 4.08 1.77 -8.56
N GLY A 42 3.61 1.21 -9.67
CA GLY A 42 4.42 0.39 -10.54
C GLY A 42 4.09 0.58 -12.00
N TYR A 43 5.01 0.12 -12.85
CA TYR A 43 4.87 0.23 -14.29
C TYR A 43 5.54 -0.95 -14.99
N THR A 44 4.93 -1.33 -16.12
CA THR A 44 5.55 -2.13 -17.17
C THR A 44 6.06 -1.20 -18.27
N ARG A 45 6.56 -1.74 -19.38
CA ARG A 45 6.89 -0.92 -20.56
C ARG A 45 5.67 -0.33 -21.27
N LYS A 46 4.45 -0.75 -20.92
CA LYS A 46 3.20 -0.35 -21.60
C LYS A 46 2.19 0.35 -20.70
N TYR A 47 2.15 -0.01 -19.41
CA TYR A 47 1.15 0.48 -18.46
C TYR A 47 1.81 1.00 -17.19
N SER A 48 1.23 2.05 -16.61
CA SER A 48 1.58 2.57 -15.29
C SER A 48 0.33 2.57 -14.41
N MET A 49 0.45 2.14 -13.16
CA MET A 49 -0.64 2.08 -12.21
C MET A 49 -0.18 2.54 -10.84
N ALA A 50 -0.93 3.48 -10.26
CA ALA A 50 -0.78 3.91 -8.89
C ALA A 50 -1.97 3.42 -8.08
N VAL A 51 -1.69 2.82 -6.92
CA VAL A 51 -2.71 2.34 -5.98
C VAL A 51 -2.45 3.00 -4.64
N TRP A 52 -3.48 3.63 -4.08
CA TRP A 52 -3.51 4.15 -2.73
C TRP A 52 -4.56 3.38 -1.92
N THR A 53 -4.22 3.06 -0.67
CA THR A 53 -5.13 2.41 0.28
C THR A 53 -5.05 3.12 1.62
N GLY A 54 -6.22 3.32 2.22
CA GLY A 54 -6.42 3.99 3.49
C GLY A 54 -7.91 3.97 3.83
N TYR A 55 -8.24 4.32 5.07
CA TYR A 55 -9.62 4.47 5.50
C TYR A 55 -10.08 5.92 5.33
N SER A 56 -11.37 6.14 5.07
CA SER A 56 -11.93 7.49 4.97
C SER A 56 -11.71 8.29 6.25
N ASN A 57 -11.82 7.65 7.41
CA ASN A 57 -11.34 8.20 8.66
C ASN A 57 -9.86 7.82 8.83
N ARG A 58 -8.97 8.80 8.66
CA ARG A 58 -7.52 8.63 8.80
C ARG A 58 -7.12 8.03 10.14
N LEU A 59 -7.87 8.28 11.23
CA LEU A 59 -7.58 7.74 12.56
C LEU A 59 -7.86 6.24 12.70
N THR A 60 -8.41 5.60 11.66
CA THR A 60 -8.49 4.14 11.57
C THR A 60 -7.20 3.62 10.91
N PRO A 61 -6.27 3.00 11.65
CA PRO A 61 -4.98 2.61 11.10
C PRO A 61 -5.06 1.37 10.24
N ILE A 62 -4.20 1.34 9.21
CA ILE A 62 -3.82 0.11 8.52
C ILE A 62 -2.92 -0.70 9.46
N VAL A 63 -3.26 -1.98 9.62
CA VAL A 63 -2.55 -2.94 10.48
C VAL A 63 -2.38 -4.27 9.75
N GLY A 64 -1.32 -5.01 10.09
CA GLY A 64 -1.12 -6.40 9.66
C GLY A 64 -1.21 -6.59 8.14
N ASP A 65 -2.11 -7.46 7.69
CA ASP A 65 -2.28 -7.77 6.25
C ASP A 65 -2.83 -6.61 5.41
N GLY A 66 -3.33 -5.54 6.05
CA GLY A 66 -3.77 -4.31 5.37
C GLY A 66 -2.65 -3.67 4.55
N PHE A 67 -1.40 -3.77 5.00
CA PHE A 67 -0.21 -3.25 4.30
C PHE A 67 0.06 -3.93 2.95
N TYR A 68 -0.58 -5.08 2.66
CA TYR A 68 -0.39 -5.77 1.38
C TYR A 68 -1.49 -5.47 0.37
N VAL A 69 -2.54 -4.73 0.74
CA VAL A 69 -3.70 -4.52 -0.14
C VAL A 69 -3.31 -3.78 -1.41
N ALA A 70 -2.60 -2.64 -1.31
CA ALA A 70 -2.19 -1.86 -2.48
C ALA A 70 -1.36 -2.71 -3.48
N ALA A 71 -0.35 -3.44 -2.99
CA ALA A 71 0.48 -4.30 -3.81
C ALA A 71 -0.29 -5.48 -4.43
N LYS A 72 -1.23 -6.08 -3.70
CA LYS A 72 -2.08 -7.18 -4.21
C LYS A 72 -3.04 -6.71 -5.30
N VAL A 73 -3.64 -5.53 -5.13
CA VAL A 73 -4.52 -4.91 -6.14
C VAL A 73 -3.72 -4.62 -7.42
N TYR A 74 -2.57 -3.96 -7.29
CA TYR A 74 -1.67 -3.72 -8.43
C TYR A 74 -1.30 -5.02 -9.14
N ARG A 75 -0.87 -6.06 -8.39
CA ARG A 75 -0.46 -7.34 -8.97
C ARG A 75 -1.59 -8.00 -9.74
N SER A 76 -2.81 -7.97 -9.18
CA SER A 76 -3.98 -8.61 -9.80
C SER A 76 -4.33 -7.92 -11.12
N MET A 77 -4.31 -6.58 -11.15
CA MET A 77 -4.60 -5.82 -12.36
C MET A 77 -3.49 -5.96 -13.41
N MET A 78 -2.21 -5.87 -13.03
CA MET A 78 -1.11 -6.05 -13.97
C MET A 78 -1.02 -7.47 -14.53
N THR A 79 -1.44 -8.49 -13.76
CA THR A 79 -1.59 -9.86 -14.26
C THR A 79 -2.65 -9.94 -15.36
N TYR A 80 -3.73 -9.17 -15.25
CA TYR A 80 -4.80 -9.14 -16.25
C TYR A 80 -4.42 -8.36 -17.52
N LEU A 81 -3.67 -7.26 -17.37
CA LEU A 81 -3.33 -6.36 -18.48
C LEU A 81 -2.12 -6.79 -19.32
N SER A 82 -1.31 -7.75 -18.85
CA SER A 82 0.02 -8.05 -19.43
C SER A 82 0.11 -9.41 -20.10
#